data_AF-A0A0N4YC99-F1
#
_entry.id   AF-A0A0N4YC99-F1
#
_cell.length_a   1.000
_cell.length_b   1.000
_cell.length_c   1.000
_cell.angle_alpha   90.00
_cell.angle_beta   90.00
_cell.angle_gamma   90.00
#
_symmetry.space_group_name_H-M   'P 1'
#
loop_
_entity.id
_entity.type
_entity.pdbx_description
1 polymer ?
#
loop_
_entity_poly.entity_id
_entity_poly.type
_entity_poly.pdbx_seq_one_letter_code
_entity_poly.pdbx_strand_id
1 'polypeptide(L)' 'MPSLLKEVHELKDESELGDFMEKHGEKIIDRLGDEIDRIEGEITKKHPDIRHVDLEAL' A
#
# COMPACT_ATOMS: atom_id res chain seq x y z
N MET A 1 5.54 -15.06 3.26
CA MET A 1 6.44 -14.61 2.17
C MET A 1 6.73 -15.71 1.12
N PRO A 2 6.97 -17.00 1.46
CA PRO A 2 7.22 -18.02 0.43
C PRO A 2 6.04 -18.30 -0.52
N SER A 3 4.81 -17.98 -0.10
CA SER A 3 3.59 -18.27 -0.85
C SER A 3 3.33 -17.31 -2.02
N LEU A 4 3.58 -16.01 -1.85
CA LEU A 4 3.30 -14.99 -2.88
C LEU A 4 4.22 -15.14 -4.09
N LEU A 5 5.52 -15.32 -3.86
CA LEU A 5 6.48 -15.50 -4.94
C LEU A 5 6.18 -16.78 -5.75
N LYS A 6 5.73 -17.84 -5.06
CA LYS A 6 5.25 -19.05 -5.72
C LYS A 6 3.99 -18.80 -6.54
N GLU A 7 3.00 -18.10 -5.97
CA GLU A 7 1.74 -17.73 -6.65
C GLU A 7 2.02 -16.93 -7.93
N VAL A 8 2.96 -15.98 -7.90
CA VAL A 8 3.39 -15.19 -9.08
C VAL A 8 4.09 -16.06 -10.13
N HIS A 9 4.93 -17.01 -9.72
CA HIS A 9 5.61 -17.92 -10.66
C HIS A 9 4.68 -18.94 -11.31
N GLU A 10 3.50 -19.18 -10.76
CA GLU A 10 2.51 -20.12 -11.29
C GLU A 10 1.53 -19.49 -12.30
N LEU A 11 1.55 -18.16 -12.45
CA LEU A 11 0.73 -17.41 -13.41
C LEU A 11 1.14 -17.72 -14.86
N LYS A 12 0.16 -17.90 -15.74
CA LYS A 12 0.35 -18.35 -17.13
C LYS A 12 -0.15 -17.35 -18.16
N ASP A 13 -1.09 -16.47 -17.77
CA ASP A 13 -1.68 -15.49 -18.67
C ASP A 13 -2.08 -14.19 -17.95
N GLU A 14 -2.51 -13.22 -18.76
CA GLU A 14 -2.89 -11.88 -18.29
C GLU A 14 -4.14 -11.89 -17.40
N SER A 15 -5.04 -12.88 -17.56
CA SER A 15 -6.23 -12.99 -16.72
C SER A 15 -5.85 -13.39 -15.30
N GLU A 16 -5.00 -14.42 -15.17
CA GLU A 16 -4.50 -14.86 -13.86
C GLU A 16 -3.68 -13.75 -13.17
N LEU A 17 -2.92 -12.96 -13.95
CA LEU A 17 -2.24 -11.78 -13.43
C LEU A 17 -3.22 -10.72 -12.92
N GLY A 18 -4.31 -10.45 -13.66
CA GLY A 18 -5.36 -9.53 -13.25
C GLY A 18 -5.98 -9.94 -11.91
N ASP A 19 -6.37 -11.21 -11.78
CA ASP A 19 -6.95 -11.77 -10.55
C ASP A 19 -5.97 -11.69 -9.37
N PHE A 20 -4.68 -11.94 -9.62
CA PHE A 20 -3.64 -11.78 -8.60
C PHE A 20 -3.53 -10.32 -8.12
N MET A 21 -3.52 -9.36 -9.06
CA MET A 21 -3.44 -7.93 -8.75
C MET A 21 -4.67 -7.44 -8.00
N GLU A 22 -5.87 -7.90 -8.35
CA GLU A 22 -7.09 -7.57 -7.62
C GLU A 22 -7.07 -8.12 -6.19
N LYS A 23 -6.71 -9.40 -6.03
CA LYS A 23 -6.69 -10.09 -4.73
C LYS A 23 -5.68 -9.51 -3.74
N HIS A 24 -4.53 -9.04 -4.21
CA HIS A 24 -3.43 -8.58 -3.35
C HIS A 24 -3.20 -7.07 -3.39
N GLY A 25 -3.67 -6.39 -4.44
CA GLY A 25 -3.48 -4.96 -4.65
C GLY A 25 -4.14 -4.12 -3.56
N GLU A 26 -5.38 -4.44 -3.19
CA GLU A 26 -6.10 -3.74 -2.11
C GLU A 26 -5.27 -3.69 -0.82
N LYS A 27 -4.75 -4.84 -0.38
CA LYS A 27 -3.92 -4.93 0.83
C LYS A 27 -2.62 -4.12 0.73
N ILE A 28 -2.06 -3.97 -0.46
CA ILE A 28 -0.86 -3.15 -0.66
C ILE A 28 -1.23 -1.67 -0.51
N ILE A 29 -2.35 -1.24 -1.11
CA ILE A 29 -2.86 0.12 -1.01
C ILE A 29 -3.23 0.46 0.44
N ASP A 30 -3.91 -0.44 1.16
CA ASP A 30 -4.25 -0.25 2.57
C ASP A 30 -3.01 0.00 3.42
N ARG A 31 -1.96 -0.81 3.20
CA ARG A 31 -0.70 -0.70 3.96
C ARG A 31 0.07 0.56 3.60
N LEU A 32 -0.06 1.05 2.38
CA LEU A 32 0.47 2.35 1.97
C LEU A 32 -0.28 3.49 2.68
N GLY A 33 -1.61 3.41 2.76
CA GLY A 33 -2.44 4.34 3.52
C GLY A 33 -2.08 4.39 5.01
N ASP A 34 -1.96 3.23 5.65
CA ASP A 34 -1.52 3.12 7.05
C ASP A 34 -0.18 3.83 7.31
N GLU A 35 0.75 3.74 6.35
CA GLU A 35 2.07 4.33 6.46
C GLU A 35 2.05 5.85 6.23
N ILE A 36 1.19 6.33 5.33
CA ILE A 36 0.91 7.74 5.13
C ILE A 36 0.36 8.36 6.43
N ASP A 37 -0.69 7.77 7.00
CA ASP A 37 -1.29 8.21 8.28
C ASP A 37 -0.24 8.28 9.40
N ARG A 38 0.63 7.26 9.47
CA ARG A 38 1.73 7.21 10.44
C ARG A 38 2.66 8.41 10.28
N ILE A 39 3.07 8.73 9.04
CA ILE A 39 3.99 9.83 8.76
C ILE A 39 3.33 11.18 9.07
N GLU A 40 2.08 11.39 8.65
CA GLU A 40 1.31 12.60 8.95
C GLU A 40 1.17 12.84 10.46
N GLY A 41 0.87 11.77 11.20
CA GLY A 41 0.81 11.81 12.65
C GLY A 41 2.15 12.20 13.28
N GLU A 42 3.26 11.66 12.78
CA GLU A 42 4.61 12.00 13.28
C GLU A 42 5.00 13.46 12.96
N ILE A 43 4.62 13.98 11.79
CA ILE A 43 4.85 15.38 11.42
C ILE A 43 4.04 16.30 12.35
N THR A 44 2.75 16.02 12.52
CA THR A 44 1.84 16.82 13.36
C THR A 44 2.28 16.84 14.82
N LYS A 45 2.77 15.70 15.36
CA LYS A 45 3.33 15.63 16.72
C LYS A 45 4.58 16.50 16.88
N LYS A 46 5.47 16.53 15.87
CA LYS A 46 6.72 17.30 15.92
C LYS A 46 6.51 18.80 15.67
N HIS A 47 5.51 19.14 14.88
CA HIS A 47 5.20 20.51 14.43
C HIS A 47 3.73 20.83 14.70
N PRO A 48 3.35 21.09 15.96
CA PRO A 48 1.96 21.34 16.35
C PRO A 48 1.38 22.66 15.79
N ASP A 49 2.22 23.49 15.18
CA ASP A 49 1.84 24.70 14.44
C ASP A 49 1.32 24.41 13.02
N ILE A 50 1.56 23.22 12.50
CA ILE A 50 1.00 22.79 11.21
C ILE A 50 -0.48 22.44 11.38
N ARG A 51 -1.34 23.10 10.59
CA ARG A 51 -2.80 22.92 10.64
C ARG A 51 -3.31 21.78 9.76
N HIS A 52 -2.62 21.52 8.65
CA HIS A 52 -2.96 20.47 7.69
C HIS A 52 -1.66 19.88 7.12
N VAL A 53 -1.53 18.55 7.18
CA VAL A 53 -0.55 17.76 6.45
C VAL A 53 -1.37 16.78 5.63
N ASP A 54 -1.12 16.73 4.33
CA ASP A 54 -1.80 15.82 3.42
C ASP A 54 -0.75 15.23 2.49
N LEU A 55 -0.47 13.95 2.66
CA LEU A 55 0.49 13.18 1.86
C LEU A 55 -0.28 12.26 0.93
N GLU A 56 -0.29 12.60 -0.36
CA GLU A 56 -0.95 11.80 -1.38
C GLU A 56 0.04 10.86 -2.09
N ALA A 57 -0.37 9.62 -2.32
CA ALA A 57 0.29 8.75 -3.29
C ALA A 57 -0.14 9.19 -4.71
N LEU A 58 0.80 9.77 -5.47
CA LEU A 58 0.60 10.27 -6.84
C LEU A 58 0.53 9.16 -7.90
#